data_AF-A0A1B5KWZ3-F1
#
_entry.id   AF-A0A1B5KWZ3-F1
#
_cell.length_a   1.000
_cell.length_b   1.000
_cell.length_c   1.000
_cell.angle_alpha   90.00
_cell.angle_beta   90.00
_cell.angle_gamma   90.00
#
_symmetry.space_group_name_H-M   'P 1'
#
loop_
_entity.id
_entity.type
_entity.pdbx_description
1 polymer ?
#
loop_
_entity_poly.entity_id
_entity_poly.type
_entity_poly.pdbx_seq_one_letter_code
_entity_poly.pdbx_strand_id
1 'polypeptide(L)'
;MWTETPQEKLRRQTDALLGRGDPSASADPASSERDARRRERDRRIAESVEAARGKSLYDEHREKRRRDGGGVARAAADEDDPSKRAFDREKDMAVGGRIGSKAREELVSKSANFGGRFHKGSFL
;
A
#
# COMPACT_ATOMS: atom_id res chain seq x y z
N MET A 1 26.05 -31.62 20.84
CA MET A 1 24.99 -30.64 21.21
C MET A 1 24.79 -29.70 20.02
N TRP A 2 23.56 -29.56 19.53
CA TRP A 2 23.17 -28.81 18.30
C TRP A 2 22.81 -27.33 18.58
N THR A 3 23.01 -26.84 19.80
CA THR A 3 22.53 -25.50 20.16
C THR A 3 23.52 -24.42 19.70
N GLU A 4 23.13 -23.70 18.65
CA GLU A 4 23.78 -22.46 18.18
C GLU A 4 24.10 -21.53 19.37
N THR A 5 25.31 -20.97 19.40
CA THR A 5 25.68 -20.03 20.44
C THR A 5 24.87 -18.72 20.30
N PRO A 6 24.63 -17.97 21.40
CA PRO A 6 23.92 -16.69 21.31
C PRO A 6 24.54 -15.71 20.30
N GLN A 7 25.86 -15.76 20.16
CA GLN A 7 26.63 -14.94 19.23
C GLN A 7 26.40 -15.33 17.77
N GLU A 8 26.34 -16.63 17.47
CA GLU A 8 26.00 -17.12 16.12
C GLU A 8 24.56 -16.72 15.75
N LYS A 9 23.61 -16.83 16.68
CA LYS A 9 22.22 -16.41 16.45
C LYS A 9 22.11 -14.92 16.13
N LEU A 10 22.95 -14.09 16.76
CA LEU A 10 23.00 -12.65 16.49
C LEU A 10 23.53 -12.38 15.09
N ARG A 11 24.64 -13.05 14.71
CA ARG A 11 25.21 -12.95 13.36
C ARG A 11 24.20 -13.39 12.30
N ARG A 12 23.51 -14.50 12.53
CA ARG A 12 22.46 -14.99 11.63
C ARG A 12 21.34 -13.96 11.44
N GLN A 13 20.92 -13.27 12.51
CA GLN A 13 19.92 -12.21 12.40
C GLN A 13 20.44 -10.99 11.65
N THR A 14 21.67 -10.53 11.93
CA THR A 14 22.25 -9.40 11.21
C THR A 14 22.43 -9.71 9.73
N ASP A 15 22.83 -10.93 9.40
CA ASP A 15 22.98 -11.39 8.02
C ASP A 15 21.63 -11.52 7.32
N ALA A 16 20.57 -11.97 8.01
CA ALA A 16 19.21 -11.99 7.46
C ALA A 16 18.69 -10.57 7.16
N LEU A 17 18.94 -9.60 8.04
CA LEU A 17 18.59 -8.19 7.82
C LEU A 17 19.36 -7.57 6.66
N LEU A 18 20.63 -7.95 6.48
CA LEU A 18 21.48 -7.54 5.36
C LEU A 18 21.26 -8.36 4.09
N GLY A 19 20.36 -9.35 4.12
CA GLY A 19 20.06 -10.24 2.98
C GLY A 19 21.17 -11.23 2.61
N ARG A 20 22.12 -11.49 3.52
CA ARG A 20 23.29 -12.38 3.35
C ARG A 20 23.10 -13.75 4.02
N GLY A 21 21.91 -14.33 3.94
CA GLY A 21 21.66 -15.70 4.41
C GLY A 21 22.32 -16.76 3.51
N ASP A 22 22.61 -17.92 4.11
CA ASP A 22 23.32 -19.11 3.58
C ASP A 22 23.44 -19.20 2.03
N PRO A 23 24.64 -19.04 1.46
CA PRO A 23 24.90 -19.10 0.03
C PRO A 23 25.05 -20.53 -0.54
N SER A 24 24.65 -21.59 0.16
CA SER A 24 24.55 -22.93 -0.48
C SER A 24 23.51 -22.99 -1.61
N ALA A 25 22.67 -21.96 -1.77
CA ALA A 25 21.97 -21.63 -3.01
C ALA A 25 22.78 -20.59 -3.80
N SER A 26 23.97 -21.00 -4.20
CA SER A 26 24.98 -20.25 -4.96
C SER A 26 24.40 -19.44 -6.12
N ALA A 27 24.96 -18.25 -6.32
CA ALA A 27 24.76 -17.42 -7.50
C ALA A 27 25.09 -18.20 -8.78
N ASP A 28 24.06 -18.82 -9.36
CA ASP A 28 24.11 -19.52 -10.64
C ASP A 28 24.23 -18.50 -11.77
N PRO A 29 25.17 -18.60 -12.72
CA PRO A 29 25.19 -17.72 -13.91
C PRO A 29 23.92 -17.87 -14.77
N ALA A 30 23.22 -19.01 -14.66
CA ALA A 30 21.90 -19.24 -15.24
C ALA A 30 20.77 -18.40 -14.58
N SER A 31 21.04 -17.74 -13.45
CA SER A 31 20.13 -16.74 -12.88
C SER A 31 20.09 -15.49 -13.74
N SER A 32 21.22 -15.06 -14.32
CA SER A 32 21.31 -13.81 -15.09
C SER A 32 20.48 -13.81 -16.38
N GLU A 33 20.49 -14.92 -17.14
CA GLU A 33 19.64 -15.10 -18.32
C GLU A 33 18.17 -15.29 -17.96
N ARG A 34 17.87 -16.01 -16.87
CA ARG A 34 16.49 -16.14 -16.36
C ARG A 34 15.97 -14.79 -15.90
N ASP A 35 16.80 -13.96 -15.29
CA ASP A 35 16.47 -12.60 -14.88
C ASP A 35 16.29 -11.68 -16.08
N ALA A 36 17.08 -11.83 -17.14
CA ALA A 36 16.90 -11.09 -18.39
C ALA A 36 15.55 -11.43 -19.05
N ARG A 37 15.23 -12.72 -19.22
CA ARG A 37 13.92 -13.18 -19.73
C ARG A 37 12.77 -12.75 -18.84
N ARG A 38 12.95 -12.78 -17.52
CA ARG A 38 11.97 -12.31 -16.54
C ARG A 38 11.68 -10.81 -16.70
N ARG A 39 12.73 -9.98 -16.80
CA ARG A 39 12.58 -8.53 -17.03
C ARG A 39 11.84 -8.22 -18.33
N GLU A 40 12.13 -8.96 -19.40
CA GLU A 40 11.45 -8.77 -20.69
C GLU A 40 9.95 -9.12 -20.60
N ARG A 41 9.62 -10.24 -19.96
CA ARG A 41 8.22 -10.62 -19.72
C ARG A 41 7.51 -9.60 -18.83
N ASP A 42 8.16 -9.18 -17.75
CA ASP A 42 7.58 -8.23 -16.80
C ASP A 42 7.35 -6.86 -17.47
N ARG A 43 8.23 -6.45 -18.40
CA ARG A 43 8.04 -5.26 -19.24
C ARG A 43 6.82 -5.39 -20.15
N ARG A 44 6.67 -6.52 -20.85
CA ARG A 44 5.52 -6.77 -21.73
C ARG A 44 4.21 -6.78 -20.93
N ILE A 45 4.21 -7.35 -19.72
CA ILE A 45 3.06 -7.32 -18.81
C ILE A 45 2.76 -5.87 -18.39
N ALA A 46 3.76 -5.10 -17.99
CA ALA A 46 3.56 -3.69 -17.63
C ALA A 46 2.94 -2.88 -18.78
N GLU A 47 3.46 -3.01 -20.01
CA GLU A 47 2.95 -2.33 -21.20
C GLU A 47 1.49 -2.72 -21.51
N SER A 48 1.15 -4.00 -21.42
CA SER A 48 -0.23 -4.47 -21.64
C SER A 48 -1.21 -4.02 -20.55
N VAL A 49 -0.76 -3.98 -19.29
CA VAL A 49 -1.56 -3.49 -18.15
C VAL A 49 -1.78 -1.99 -18.26
N GLU A 50 -0.76 -1.22 -18.64
CA GLU A 50 -0.85 0.22 -18.86
C GLU A 50 -1.82 0.55 -20.01
N ALA A 51 -1.73 -0.18 -21.13
CA ALA A 51 -2.64 0.00 -22.26
C ALA A 51 -4.10 -0.32 -21.92
N ALA A 52 -4.36 -1.33 -21.08
CA ALA A 52 -5.71 -1.76 -20.74
C ALA A 52 -6.35 -0.94 -19.60
N ARG A 53 -5.56 -0.50 -18.60
CA ARG A 53 -6.06 0.17 -17.39
C ARG A 53 -5.93 1.69 -17.43
N GLY A 54 -5.14 2.24 -18.35
CA GLY A 54 -4.81 3.66 -18.36
C GLY A 54 -3.80 4.04 -17.28
N LYS A 55 -3.71 5.34 -16.96
CA LYS A 55 -2.75 5.84 -15.97
C LYS A 55 -3.04 5.25 -14.60
N SER A 56 -2.00 4.75 -13.93
CA SER A 56 -2.12 4.30 -12.55
C SER A 56 -2.39 5.48 -11.62
N LEU A 57 -3.17 5.26 -10.57
CA LEU A 57 -3.38 6.24 -9.50
C LEU A 57 -2.04 6.70 -8.87
N TYR A 58 -1.04 5.81 -8.84
CA TYR A 58 0.31 6.17 -8.43
C TYR A 58 0.95 7.20 -9.37
N ASP A 59 0.81 7.02 -10.69
CA ASP A 59 1.35 7.94 -11.69
C ASP A 59 0.61 9.27 -11.68
N GLU A 60 -0.71 9.27 -11.49
CA GLU A 60 -1.49 10.49 -11.30
C GLU A 60 -1.04 11.26 -10.06
N HIS A 61 -0.86 10.57 -8.92
CA HIS A 61 -0.36 11.20 -7.70
C HIS A 61 1.09 11.68 -7.85
N ARG A 62 1.93 10.96 -8.58
CA ARG A 62 3.31 11.35 -8.88
C ARG A 62 3.38 12.55 -9.82
N GLU A 63 2.58 12.58 -10.87
CA GLU A 63 2.43 13.72 -11.78
C GLU A 63 1.88 14.93 -11.03
N LYS A 64 0.85 14.75 -10.19
CA LYS A 64 0.31 15.79 -9.32
C LYS A 64 1.37 16.34 -8.37
N ARG A 65 2.13 15.47 -7.69
CA ARG A 65 3.26 15.89 -6.82
C ARG A 65 4.36 16.65 -7.56
N ARG A 66 4.57 16.37 -8.84
CA ARG A 66 5.56 17.07 -9.69
C ARG A 66 5.01 18.40 -10.21
N ARG A 67 3.76 18.41 -10.66
CA ARG A 67 3.05 19.59 -11.18
C ARG A 67 2.82 20.62 -10.08
N ASP A 68 2.41 20.17 -8.90
CA ASP A 68 2.23 21.00 -7.71
C ASP A 68 3.56 21.36 -7.03
N GLY A 69 4.69 21.15 -7.74
CA GLY A 69 6.04 21.51 -7.37
C GLY A 69 6.39 20.99 -5.98
N GLY A 70 6.73 19.70 -5.85
CA GLY A 70 7.28 19.06 -4.65
C GLY A 70 7.39 19.95 -3.43
N GLY A 71 6.28 20.13 -2.72
CA GLY A 71 6.22 20.90 -1.47
C GLY A 71 5.55 22.26 -1.52
N VAL A 72 5.23 22.90 -2.66
CA VAL A 72 4.71 24.30 -2.65
C VAL A 72 3.20 24.38 -2.42
N ALA A 73 2.39 23.49 -3.01
CA ALA A 73 0.97 23.37 -2.63
C ALA A 73 0.78 22.79 -1.21
N ARG A 74 1.83 22.16 -0.66
CA ARG A 74 1.89 21.77 0.75
C ARG A 74 2.50 22.85 1.62
N ALA A 75 3.31 23.78 1.12
CA ALA A 75 3.87 24.89 1.90
C ALA A 75 2.79 25.89 2.33
N ALA A 76 1.80 26.13 1.46
CA ALA A 76 0.58 26.86 1.84
C ALA A 76 -0.31 26.06 2.83
N ALA A 77 -0.07 24.76 3.00
CA ALA A 77 -0.71 23.89 3.99
C ALA A 77 0.21 23.50 5.17
N ASP A 78 1.51 23.79 5.11
CA ASP A 78 2.51 23.60 6.17
C ASP A 78 2.59 24.86 7.04
N GLU A 79 2.13 26.01 6.52
CA GLU A 79 1.76 27.16 7.35
C GLU A 79 0.45 26.94 8.12
N ASP A 80 -0.45 26.09 7.59
CA ASP A 80 -1.70 25.68 8.25
C ASP A 80 -1.54 24.29 8.89
N ASP A 81 -0.55 24.18 9.78
CA ASP A 81 -0.26 22.96 10.56
C ASP A 81 -1.51 22.56 11.38
N PRO A 82 -2.24 21.49 11.01
CA PRO A 82 -3.49 21.12 11.65
C PRO A 82 -3.27 20.66 13.10
N SER A 83 -2.04 20.33 13.49
CA SER A 83 -1.67 20.03 14.88
C SER A 83 -1.44 21.29 15.73
N LYS A 84 -1.20 22.45 15.10
CA LYS A 84 -1.07 23.76 15.78
C LYS A 84 -2.36 24.58 15.75
N ARG A 85 -3.33 24.25 14.89
CA ARG A 85 -4.66 24.85 14.92
C ARG A 85 -5.41 24.37 16.18
N ALA A 86 -5.96 25.31 16.95
CA ALA A 86 -6.85 24.96 18.05
C ALA A 86 -8.05 24.16 17.51
N PHE A 87 -8.42 23.10 18.22
CA PHE A 87 -9.55 22.26 17.86
C PHE A 87 -10.82 23.10 17.70
N ASP A 88 -11.32 23.20 16.48
CA ASP A 88 -12.57 23.86 16.13
C ASP A 88 -13.60 22.74 15.95
N ARG A 89 -14.45 22.54 16.96
CA ARG A 89 -15.47 21.47 16.92
C ARG A 89 -16.33 21.54 15.65
N GLU A 90 -16.62 22.72 15.13
CA GLU A 90 -17.42 22.85 13.92
C GLU A 90 -16.63 22.43 12.67
N LYS A 91 -15.33 22.70 12.59
CA LYS A 91 -14.54 22.31 11.40
C LYS A 91 -13.95 20.91 11.50
N ASP A 92 -13.53 20.52 12.70
CA ASP A 92 -12.82 19.27 13.00
C ASP A 92 -13.76 18.12 13.35
N MET A 93 -14.94 18.42 13.88
CA MET A 93 -15.93 17.41 14.24
C MET A 93 -17.26 17.55 13.50
N ALA A 94 -17.44 18.50 12.58
CA ALA A 94 -18.54 18.41 11.61
C ALA A 94 -18.24 17.33 10.56
N VAL A 95 -18.11 16.09 11.03
CA VAL A 95 -18.49 14.93 10.22
C VAL A 95 -19.94 15.20 9.82
N GLY A 96 -20.13 15.40 8.52
CA GLY A 96 -21.30 16.04 7.91
C GLY A 96 -22.64 15.73 8.57
N GLY A 97 -23.50 16.75 8.59
CA GLY A 97 -24.81 16.73 9.23
C GLY A 97 -25.66 15.49 8.91
N ARG A 98 -26.76 15.33 9.68
CA ARG A 98 -27.69 14.19 9.63
C ARG A 98 -27.81 13.63 8.20
N ILE A 99 -27.50 12.34 8.05
CA ILE A 99 -27.59 11.61 6.78
C ILE A 99 -28.97 11.90 6.16
N GLY A 100 -28.97 12.43 4.93
CA GLY A 100 -30.19 12.72 4.19
C GLY A 100 -31.03 11.46 3.95
N SER A 101 -32.34 11.62 3.70
CA SER A 101 -33.28 10.50 3.53
C SER A 101 -32.82 9.49 2.47
N LYS A 102 -32.34 9.95 1.31
CA LYS A 102 -31.81 9.10 0.23
C LYS A 102 -30.57 8.30 0.66
N ALA A 103 -29.61 8.95 1.30
CA ALA A 103 -28.40 8.27 1.79
C ALA A 103 -28.71 7.26 2.90
N ARG A 104 -29.73 7.53 3.72
CA ARG A 104 -30.24 6.58 4.72
C ARG A 104 -30.88 5.37 4.06
N GLU A 105 -31.70 5.58 3.03
CA GLU A 105 -32.33 4.50 2.26
C GLU A 105 -31.30 3.62 1.56
N GLU A 106 -30.29 4.23 0.92
CA GLU A 106 -29.18 3.50 0.30
C GLU A 106 -28.37 2.71 1.33
N LEU A 107 -28.12 3.27 2.51
CA LEU A 107 -27.41 2.58 3.59
C LEU A 107 -28.20 1.36 4.08
N VAL A 108 -29.52 1.49 4.24
CA VAL A 108 -30.41 0.39 4.64
C VAL A 108 -30.43 -0.69 3.56
N SER A 109 -30.57 -0.31 2.29
CA SER A 109 -30.56 -1.25 1.15
C SER A 109 -29.23 -2.01 1.04
N LYS A 110 -28.09 -1.32 1.17
CA LYS A 110 -26.77 -1.96 1.22
C LYS A 110 -26.64 -2.89 2.42
N SER A 111 -27.15 -2.48 3.58
CA SER A 111 -27.05 -3.27 4.82
C SER A 111 -27.91 -4.52 4.84
N ALA A 112 -29.08 -4.49 4.18
CA ALA A 112 -29.96 -5.64 4.06
C ALA A 112 -29.26 -6.84 3.40
N ASN A 113 -28.34 -6.58 2.46
CA ASN A 113 -27.58 -7.63 1.77
C ASN A 113 -26.49 -8.27 2.65
N PHE A 114 -26.07 -7.65 3.76
CA PHE A 114 -25.03 -8.20 4.63
C PHE A 114 -25.57 -9.23 5.62
N GLY A 115 -26.86 -9.17 5.97
CA GLY A 115 -27.48 -10.11 6.92
C GLY A 115 -27.48 -11.56 6.44
N GLY A 116 -27.68 -11.82 5.15
CA GLY A 116 -27.68 -13.18 4.60
C GLY A 116 -26.29 -13.73 4.24
N ARG A 117 -25.32 -12.86 3.97
CA ARG A 117 -24.00 -13.25 3.44
C ARG A 117 -23.02 -13.72 4.50
N PHE A 118 -23.20 -13.29 5.75
CA PHE A 118 -22.28 -13.59 6.85
C PHE A 118 -22.90 -14.39 8.00
N HIS A 119 -24.21 -14.68 7.96
CA HIS A 119 -24.92 -15.30 9.10
C HIS A 119 -24.74 -16.83 9.20
N LYS A 120 -24.24 -17.51 8.18
CA LYS A 120 -24.00 -18.95 8.23
C LYS A 120 -22.55 -19.25 7.91
N GLY A 121 -21.78 -19.58 8.95
CA GLY A 121 -20.41 -20.08 8.86
C GLY A 121 -20.35 -21.40 8.08
N SER A 122 -20.37 -21.29 6.76
CA SER A 122 -20.16 -22.39 5.81
C SER A 122 -19.45 -21.85 4.57
N PHE A 123 -18.36 -21.12 4.79
CA PHE A 123 -17.30 -21.01 3.79
C PHE A 123 -16.04 -21.55 4.46
N LEU A 124 -15.76 -22.83 4.16
CA LEU A 124 -14.59 -23.64 4.53
C LEU A 124 -14.09 -23.56 5.98
#